data_AF-A0A520BEB8-F1
#
_entry.id   AF-A0A520BEB8-F1
#
_cell.length_a   1.000
_cell.length_b   1.000
_cell.length_c   1.000
_cell.angle_alpha   90.00
_cell.angle_beta   90.00
_cell.angle_gamma   90.00
#
_symmetry.space_group_name_H-M   'P 1'
#
loop_
_entity.id
_entity.type
_entity.pdbx_description
1 polymer ?
#
loop_
_entity_poly.entity_id
_entity_poly.type
_entity_poly.pdbx_seq_one_letter_code
_entity_poly.pdbx_strand_id
1 'polypeptide(L)'
;MKKLIYTVALVVMGITASYAQKPERQKLTAEERADKFATAMQQRLSLTEDQKLKVKQLELDRAKQNDELRKKDGDAIKGKMEERKALNKAHQDKLDAILTPEQRTKLAASREEMKSKMKDRKGDKGDKDRKGPRPEKGTPPPPANNN
;
A
#
# COMPACT_ATOMS: atom_id res chain seq x y z
N MET A 1 14.70 -47.41 -43.23
CA MET A 1 13.95 -46.26 -43.80
C MET A 1 12.79 -45.97 -42.87
N LYS A 2 12.87 -44.87 -42.11
CA LYS A 2 12.06 -43.64 -42.25
C LYS A 2 10.58 -43.84 -41.89
N LYS A 3 10.09 -42.98 -40.98
CA LYS A 3 8.72 -42.81 -40.44
C LYS A 3 8.55 -43.57 -39.11
N LEU A 4 8.39 -42.99 -37.92
CA LEU A 4 7.73 -41.72 -37.53
C LEU A 4 8.41 -41.14 -36.26
N ILE A 5 9.14 -40.06 -36.45
CA ILE A 5 9.63 -39.14 -35.41
C ILE A 5 8.55 -38.06 -35.25
N TYR A 6 7.42 -38.33 -34.57
CA TYR A 6 6.38 -37.28 -34.36
C TYR A 6 5.50 -37.52 -33.11
N THR A 7 6.08 -37.92 -31.98
CA THR A 7 5.32 -38.01 -30.70
C THR A 7 5.95 -37.27 -29.52
N VAL A 8 7.02 -36.49 -29.74
CA VAL A 8 7.72 -35.73 -28.68
C VAL A 8 7.44 -34.21 -28.75
N ALA A 9 6.66 -33.75 -29.74
CA ALA A 9 6.48 -32.31 -30.01
C ALA A 9 5.33 -31.61 -29.23
N LEU A 10 4.73 -32.23 -28.21
CA LEU A 10 3.57 -31.64 -27.51
C LEU A 10 3.70 -31.50 -25.98
N VAL A 11 4.85 -31.80 -25.37
CA VAL A 11 5.00 -31.75 -23.90
C VAL A 11 5.85 -30.56 -23.42
N VAL A 12 6.52 -29.83 -24.31
CA VAL A 12 7.46 -28.76 -23.91
C VAL A 12 6.82 -27.35 -23.87
N MET A 13 5.60 -27.15 -24.36
CA MET A 13 4.90 -25.85 -24.33
C MET A 13 4.13 -25.55 -23.03
N GLY A 14 4.50 -26.18 -21.90
CA GLY A 14 3.74 -26.07 -20.65
C GLY A 14 4.34 -25.22 -19.53
N ILE A 15 5.58 -24.71 -19.64
CA ILE A 15 6.31 -24.19 -18.45
C ILE A 15 6.54 -22.66 -18.45
N THR A 16 6.25 -21.91 -19.52
CA THR A 16 6.62 -20.48 -19.56
C THR A 16 5.56 -19.49 -19.07
N ALA A 17 4.41 -19.93 -18.54
CA ALA A 17 3.28 -19.02 -18.25
C ALA A 17 2.83 -18.89 -16.78
N SER A 18 3.58 -19.36 -15.78
CA SER A 18 3.11 -19.37 -14.37
C SER A 18 3.78 -18.37 -13.42
N TYR A 19 4.36 -17.27 -13.92
CA TYR A 19 4.87 -16.16 -13.08
C TYR A 19 3.90 -14.96 -12.97
N ALA A 20 2.62 -15.13 -13.30
CA ALA A 20 1.62 -14.04 -13.22
C ALA A 20 0.78 -14.03 -11.93
N GLN A 21 0.70 -15.16 -11.20
CA GLN A 21 0.00 -15.21 -9.91
C GLN A 21 0.92 -14.64 -8.83
N LYS A 22 0.81 -13.33 -8.58
CA LYS A 22 1.37 -12.74 -7.36
C LYS A 22 0.78 -13.52 -6.18
N PRO A 23 1.59 -14.08 -5.27
CA PRO A 23 1.06 -14.74 -4.08
C PRO A 23 0.12 -13.75 -3.40
N GLU A 24 -1.09 -14.19 -3.11
CA GLU A 24 -2.09 -13.39 -2.42
C GLU A 24 -1.46 -12.93 -1.10
N ARG A 25 -1.04 -11.66 -1.05
CA ARG A 25 -0.41 -11.12 0.15
C ARG A 25 -1.47 -11.14 1.24
N GLN A 26 -1.30 -12.04 2.21
CA GLN A 26 -2.12 -12.07 3.41
C GLN A 26 -2.24 -10.66 3.98
N LYS A 27 -3.48 -10.20 4.15
CA LYS A 27 -3.77 -8.90 4.75
C LYS A 27 -3.40 -8.99 6.23
N LEU A 28 -2.41 -8.22 6.63
CA LEU A 28 -2.00 -8.12 8.02
C LEU A 28 -3.17 -7.61 8.89
N THR A 29 -3.31 -8.19 10.07
CA THR A 29 -4.28 -7.71 11.08
C THR A 29 -3.92 -6.29 11.56
N ALA A 30 -4.83 -5.62 12.26
CA ALA A 30 -4.53 -4.30 12.84
C ALA A 30 -3.38 -4.37 13.85
N GLU A 31 -3.31 -5.46 14.63
CA GLU A 31 -2.26 -5.70 15.62
C GLU A 31 -0.90 -5.95 14.97
N GLU A 32 -0.85 -6.78 13.93
CA GLU A 32 0.39 -7.05 13.19
C GLU A 32 0.90 -5.79 12.48
N ARG A 33 -0.01 -4.96 11.95
CA ARG A 33 0.34 -3.66 11.37
C ARG A 33 0.96 -2.72 12.40
N ALA A 34 0.32 -2.61 13.58
CA ALA A 34 0.80 -1.78 14.67
C ALA A 34 2.17 -2.26 15.20
N ASP A 35 2.34 -3.57 15.35
CA ASP A 35 3.60 -4.17 15.81
C ASP A 35 4.75 -3.94 14.82
N LYS A 36 4.49 -4.14 13.52
CA LYS A 36 5.47 -3.84 12.47
C LYS A 36 5.85 -2.37 12.43
N PHE A 37 4.88 -1.48 12.59
CA PHE A 37 5.13 -0.04 12.64
C PHE A 37 5.99 0.34 13.85
N ALA A 38 5.64 -0.14 15.04
CA ALA A 38 6.40 0.12 16.26
C ALA A 38 7.82 -0.43 16.17
N THR A 39 8.01 -1.64 15.63
CA THR A 39 9.32 -2.26 15.40
C THR A 39 10.16 -1.46 14.41
N ALA A 40 9.58 -1.04 13.27
CA ALA A 40 10.28 -0.20 12.31
C ALA A 40 10.67 1.16 12.90
N MET A 41 9.82 1.74 13.75
CA MET A 41 10.12 2.99 14.44
C MET A 41 11.20 2.81 15.51
N GLN A 42 11.17 1.70 16.25
CA GLN A 42 12.23 1.32 17.19
C GLN A 42 13.57 1.24 16.47
N GLN A 43 13.65 0.52 15.35
CA GLN A 43 14.90 0.40 14.58
C GLN A 43 15.40 1.74 14.04
N ARG A 44 14.49 2.63 13.64
CA ARG A 44 14.86 3.94 13.07
C ARG A 44 15.25 4.96 14.13
N LEU A 45 14.52 5.03 15.24
CA LEU A 45 14.64 6.08 16.25
C LEU A 45 15.32 5.58 17.54
N SER A 46 15.68 4.30 17.60
CA SER A 46 16.18 3.63 18.81
C SER A 46 15.23 3.86 19.99
N LEU A 47 13.94 3.55 19.79
CA LEU A 47 12.93 3.70 20.84
C LEU A 47 13.24 2.76 22.02
N THR A 48 12.94 3.23 23.24
CA THR A 48 12.90 2.33 24.40
C THR A 48 11.71 1.38 24.30
N GLU A 49 11.73 0.29 25.08
CA GLU A 49 10.60 -0.67 25.09
C GLU A 49 9.29 -0.01 25.55
N ASP A 50 9.35 0.89 26.54
CA ASP A 50 8.17 1.66 26.98
C ASP A 50 7.63 2.58 25.87
N GLN A 51 8.53 3.24 25.12
CA GLN A 51 8.14 4.06 23.98
C GLN A 51 7.53 3.20 22.88
N LYS A 52 8.13 2.04 22.58
CA LYS A 52 7.62 1.10 21.58
C LYS A 52 6.22 0.60 21.93
N LEU A 53 5.95 0.26 23.19
CA LEU A 53 4.63 -0.17 23.65
C LEU A 53 3.58 0.93 23.44
N LYS A 54 3.90 2.18 23.82
CA LYS A 54 3.03 3.34 23.59
C LYS A 54 2.77 3.60 22.11
N VAL A 55 3.81 3.48 21.27
CA VAL A 55 3.70 3.64 19.81
C VAL A 55 2.83 2.52 19.20
N LYS A 56 2.98 1.28 19.66
CA LYS A 56 2.16 0.16 19.21
C LYS A 56 0.68 0.37 19.54
N GLN A 57 0.36 0.79 20.77
CA GLN A 57 -1.01 1.11 21.17
C GLN A 57 -1.59 2.26 20.32
N LEU A 58 -0.80 3.32 20.13
CA LEU A 58 -1.20 4.47 19.32
C LEU A 58 -1.51 4.07 17.85
N GLU A 59 -0.68 3.23 17.23
CA GLU A 59 -0.90 2.79 15.85
C GLU A 59 -2.06 1.79 15.76
N LEU A 60 -2.31 0.99 16.79
CA LEU A 60 -3.48 0.11 16.87
C LEU A 60 -4.78 0.92 16.86
N ASP A 61 -4.86 1.97 17.69
CA ASP A 61 -6.01 2.87 17.74
C ASP A 61 -6.22 3.56 16.39
N ARG A 62 -5.14 4.04 15.78
CA ARG A 62 -5.18 4.63 14.44
C ARG A 62 -5.66 3.63 13.38
N ALA A 63 -5.20 2.38 13.44
CA ALA A 63 -5.61 1.34 12.51
C ALA A 63 -7.11 1.05 12.63
N LYS A 64 -7.64 0.99 13.86
CA LYS A 64 -9.08 0.85 14.11
C LYS A 64 -9.88 2.03 13.55
N GLN A 65 -9.47 3.27 13.85
CA GLN A 65 -10.13 4.47 13.34
C GLN A 65 -10.15 4.53 11.81
N ASN A 66 -9.03 4.15 11.18
CA ASN A 66 -8.94 4.08 9.72
C ASN A 66 -9.81 2.96 9.13
N ASP A 67 -9.88 1.81 9.78
CA ASP A 67 -10.71 0.69 9.35
C ASP A 67 -12.21 1.03 9.50
N GLU A 68 -12.61 1.76 10.56
CA GLU A 68 -13.96 2.30 10.73
C GLU A 68 -14.32 3.33 9.66
N LEU A 69 -13.44 4.30 9.39
CA LEU A 69 -13.59 5.26 8.31
C LEU A 69 -13.76 4.57 6.95
N ARG A 70 -12.97 3.51 6.72
CA ARG A 70 -13.07 2.74 5.48
C ARG A 70 -14.38 1.96 5.37
N LYS A 71 -14.88 1.40 6.47
CA LYS A 71 -16.15 0.67 6.53
C LYS A 71 -17.35 1.60 6.34
N LYS A 72 -17.30 2.80 6.94
CA LYS A 72 -18.40 3.79 6.88
C LYS A 72 -18.59 4.34 5.46
N ASP A 73 -17.53 4.44 4.65
CA ASP A 73 -17.55 5.39 3.53
C ASP A 73 -17.46 4.81 2.11
N GLY A 74 -17.20 3.52 1.89
CA GLY A 74 -17.09 2.98 0.52
C GLY A 74 -16.22 3.87 -0.40
N ASP A 75 -16.63 4.12 -1.65
CA ASP A 75 -15.91 4.93 -2.63
C ASP A 75 -15.87 6.46 -2.37
N ALA A 76 -16.43 6.97 -1.27
CA ALA A 76 -16.58 8.41 -0.99
C ALA A 76 -15.30 9.09 -0.40
N ILE A 77 -14.11 8.71 -0.89
CA ILE A 77 -12.81 9.19 -0.37
C ILE A 77 -12.66 10.73 -0.45
N LYS A 78 -13.31 11.39 -1.41
CA LYS A 78 -13.12 12.84 -1.67
C LYS A 78 -13.73 13.75 -0.60
N GLY A 79 -14.83 13.37 0.05
CA GLY A 79 -15.56 14.24 1.00
C GLY A 79 -14.94 14.31 2.40
N LYS A 80 -14.04 13.39 2.74
CA LYS A 80 -13.49 13.22 4.10
C LYS A 80 -11.97 13.29 4.17
N MET A 81 -11.37 13.95 3.18
CA MET A 81 -9.93 14.24 3.19
C MET A 81 -9.54 15.06 4.42
N GLU A 82 -10.36 16.03 4.83
CA GLU A 82 -10.10 16.84 6.02
C GLU A 82 -10.19 16.02 7.31
N GLU A 83 -11.16 15.11 7.44
CA GLU A 83 -11.27 14.20 8.59
C GLU A 83 -10.04 13.28 8.69
N ARG A 84 -9.60 12.71 7.57
CA ARG A 84 -8.37 11.91 7.52
C ARG A 84 -7.13 12.73 7.85
N LYS A 85 -7.03 13.97 7.38
CA LYS A 85 -5.93 14.87 7.72
C LYS A 85 -5.93 15.18 9.22
N ALA A 86 -7.08 15.48 9.80
CA ALA A 86 -7.23 15.75 11.22
C ALA A 86 -6.79 14.55 12.07
N LEU A 87 -7.24 13.34 11.73
CA LEU A 87 -6.81 12.11 12.42
C LEU A 87 -5.30 11.86 12.29
N ASN A 88 -4.75 12.07 11.09
CA ASN A 88 -3.30 11.93 10.90
C ASN A 88 -2.51 12.96 11.70
N LYS A 89 -3.00 14.20 11.81
CA LYS A 89 -2.37 15.25 12.62
C LYS A 89 -2.42 14.89 14.10
N ALA A 90 -3.60 14.54 14.62
CA ALA A 90 -3.77 14.11 16.00
C ALA A 90 -2.87 12.91 16.36
N HIS A 91 -2.72 11.95 15.43
CA HIS A 91 -1.79 10.84 15.59
C HIS A 91 -0.33 11.30 15.64
N GLN A 92 0.08 12.24 14.78
CA GLN A 92 1.42 12.80 14.80
C GLN A 92 1.70 13.54 16.11
N ASP A 93 0.77 14.35 16.60
CA ASP A 93 0.94 15.11 17.84
C ASP A 93 1.11 14.15 19.04
N LYS A 94 0.30 13.09 19.11
CA LYS A 94 0.43 12.03 20.13
C LYS A 94 1.73 11.26 20.01
N LEU A 95 2.18 10.97 18.78
CA LEU A 95 3.44 10.30 18.56
C LEU A 95 4.61 11.18 19.03
N ASP A 96 4.61 12.45 18.65
CA ASP A 96 5.67 13.38 19.03
C ASP A 96 5.75 13.51 20.55
N ALA A 97 4.62 13.54 21.27
CA ALA A 97 4.59 13.52 22.74
C ALA A 97 5.28 12.30 23.39
N ILE A 98 5.36 11.15 22.70
CA ILE A 98 6.06 9.94 23.19
C ILE A 98 7.58 10.02 22.93
N LEU A 99 7.98 10.77 21.91
CA LEU A 99 9.37 10.84 21.43
C LEU A 99 10.17 11.93 22.14
N THR A 100 11.46 11.67 22.33
CA THR A 100 12.43 12.68 22.78
C THR A 100 12.69 13.72 21.68
N PRO A 101 13.21 14.92 22.02
CA PRO A 101 13.54 15.93 21.02
C PRO A 101 14.47 15.42 19.91
N GLU A 102 15.49 14.63 20.26
CA GLU A 102 16.42 14.04 19.29
C GLU A 102 15.73 13.05 18.35
N GLN A 103 14.85 12.20 18.88
CA GLN A 103 14.06 11.25 18.09
C GLN A 103 13.09 11.95 17.15
N ARG A 104 12.49 13.08 17.58
CA ARG A 104 11.62 13.91 16.72
C ARG A 104 12.38 14.51 15.55
N THR A 105 13.59 15.01 15.77
CA THR A 105 14.45 15.54 14.70
C THR A 105 14.78 14.46 13.68
N LYS A 106 15.15 13.25 14.13
CA LYS A 106 15.44 12.12 13.25
C LYS A 106 14.20 11.67 12.46
N LEU A 107 13.03 11.70 13.10
CA LEU A 107 11.76 11.40 12.44
C LEU A 107 11.39 12.45 11.39
N ALA A 108 11.60 13.74 11.67
CA ALA A 108 11.36 14.82 10.72
C ALA A 108 12.26 14.68 9.48
N ALA A 109 13.56 14.46 9.67
CA ALA A 109 14.50 14.21 8.57
C ALA A 109 14.08 13.01 7.71
N SER A 110 13.68 11.90 8.34
CA SER A 110 13.19 10.71 7.62
C SER A 110 11.90 11.00 6.83
N ARG A 111 11.00 11.83 7.37
CA ARG A 111 9.77 12.25 6.67
C ARG A 111 10.10 13.11 5.44
N GLU A 112 11.05 14.04 5.55
CA GLU A 112 11.49 14.88 4.43
C GLU A 112 12.13 14.05 3.32
N GLU A 113 13.01 13.10 3.67
CA GLU A 113 13.63 12.19 2.71
C GLU A 113 12.57 11.38 1.95
N MET A 114 11.58 10.84 2.66
CA MET A 114 10.47 10.12 2.03
C MET A 114 9.64 11.03 1.12
N LYS A 115 9.41 12.28 1.52
CA LYS A 115 8.68 13.27 0.71
C LYS A 115 9.45 13.62 -0.57
N SER A 116 10.77 13.78 -0.49
CA SER A 116 11.65 13.99 -1.65
C SER A 116 11.57 12.81 -2.61
N LYS A 117 11.81 11.59 -2.10
CA LYS A 117 11.73 10.36 -2.90
C LYS A 117 10.36 10.17 -3.58
N MET A 118 9.29 10.60 -2.91
CA MET A 118 7.94 10.56 -3.48
C MET A 118 7.73 11.61 -4.58
N LYS A 119 8.31 12.81 -4.42
CA LYS A 119 8.30 13.86 -5.45
C LYS A 119 9.08 13.43 -6.69
N ASP A 120 10.26 12.83 -6.51
CA ASP A 120 11.11 12.36 -7.61
C ASP A 120 10.40 11.26 -8.43
N ARG A 121 9.77 10.29 -7.74
CA ARG A 121 8.97 9.23 -8.39
C ARG A 121 7.73 9.77 -9.10
N LYS A 122 7.15 10.88 -8.63
CA LYS A 122 6.00 11.52 -9.28
C LYS A 122 6.43 12.34 -10.51
N GLY A 123 7.64 12.90 -10.49
CA GLY A 123 8.27 13.53 -11.65
C GLY A 123 8.56 12.53 -12.78
N ASP A 124 9.16 11.38 -12.47
CA ASP A 124 9.52 10.34 -13.46
C ASP A 124 8.29 9.67 -14.14
N LYS A 125 7.16 9.60 -13.42
CA LYS A 125 5.88 9.13 -13.99
C LYS A 125 5.14 10.18 -14.82
N GLY A 126 5.53 11.44 -14.79
CA GLY A 126 4.89 12.52 -15.54
C GLY A 126 5.17 12.49 -17.05
N ASP A 127 6.27 11.85 -17.47
CA ASP A 127 6.70 11.81 -18.88
C ASP A 127 6.30 10.53 -19.64
N LYS A 128 5.92 9.44 -18.94
CA LYS A 128 5.54 8.17 -19.60
C LYS A 128 4.08 8.05 -20.02
N ASP A 129 3.22 8.98 -19.59
CA ASP A 129 1.78 8.99 -19.95
C ASP A 129 1.42 9.96 -21.10
N ARG A 130 2.42 10.54 -21.80
CA ARG A 130 2.20 11.41 -22.99
C ARG A 130 2.31 10.69 -24.35
N LYS A 131 2.24 9.35 -24.41
CA LYS A 131 2.17 8.64 -25.70
C LYS A 131 1.28 7.40 -25.64
N GLY A 132 -0.01 7.60 -25.89
CA GLY A 132 -0.95 6.54 -26.25
C GLY A 132 -2.39 6.87 -25.86
N PRO A 133 -3.38 6.81 -26.78
CA PRO A 133 -4.78 6.95 -26.39
C PRO A 133 -5.17 5.83 -25.43
N ARG A 134 -5.79 6.21 -24.31
CA ARG A 134 -6.43 5.29 -23.38
C ARG A 134 -7.47 4.48 -24.17
N PRO A 135 -7.44 3.14 -24.18
CA PRO A 135 -8.48 2.39 -24.88
C PRO A 135 -9.83 2.75 -24.26
N GLU A 136 -10.77 3.16 -25.11
CA GLU A 136 -12.17 3.33 -24.73
C GLU A 136 -12.60 2.08 -23.97
N LYS A 137 -13.09 2.27 -22.74
CA LYS A 137 -13.86 1.24 -22.07
C LYS A 137 -15.06 0.96 -22.98
N GLY A 138 -15.01 -0.15 -23.70
CA GLY A 138 -16.15 -0.65 -24.46
C GLY A 138 -17.37 -0.65 -23.55
N THR A 139 -18.40 0.10 -23.94
CA THR A 139 -19.74 -0.05 -23.41
C THR A 139 -20.14 -1.52 -23.54
N PRO A 140 -20.62 -2.17 -22.47
CA PRO A 140 -21.16 -3.52 -22.59
C PRO A 140 -22.34 -3.50 -23.58
N PRO A 141 -22.49 -4.51 -24.45
CA PRO A 141 -23.61 -4.56 -25.36
C PRO A 141 -24.93 -4.62 -24.57
N PRO A 142 -26.01 -3.98 -25.07
CA PRO A 142 -27.31 -4.02 -24.41
C PRO A 142 -27.81 -5.47 -24.30
N PRO A 143 -28.55 -5.82 -23.22
CA PRO A 143 -29.09 -7.16 -23.06
C PRO A 143 -30.02 -7.49 -24.23
N ALA A 144 -29.88 -8.71 -24.77
CA ALA A 144 -30.74 -9.23 -25.82
C ALA A 144 -32.19 -9.23 -25.34
N ASN A 145 -33.05 -8.53 -26.06
CA ASN A 145 -34.48 -8.50 -25.81
C ASN A 145 -35.09 -9.79 -26.37
N ASN A 146 -35.48 -10.73 -25.50
CA ASN A 146 -36.23 -11.91 -25.89
C ASN A 146 -37.72 -11.53 -25.90
N ASN A 147 -38.31 -11.47 -27.09
CA ASN A 147 -39.75 -11.64 -27.30
C ASN A 147 -40.02 -13.09 -27.69
#